data_AF-A0A1G0WW80-F1
#
_entry.id   AF-A0A1G0WW80-F1
#
_cell.length_a   1.000
_cell.length_b   1.000
_cell.length_c   1.000
_cell.angle_alpha   90.00
_cell.angle_beta   90.00
_cell.angle_gamma   90.00
#
_symmetry.space_group_name_H-M   'P 1'
#
loop_
_entity.id
_entity.type
_entity.pdbx_description
1 polymer ?
#
loop_
_entity_poly.entity_id
_entity_poly.type
_entity_poly.pdbx_seq_one_letter_code
_entity_poly.pdbx_strand_id
1 'polypeptide(L)'
;MERYGQEAKVLQLRKLWSKTPIVAVSFDTKSIFFVQLRKVKQSFCINYYAHEVINNAEKLNVEQFAVFLASCITLHKLKHAHFAWSIKDKLIKAIPITAPRNLTPIEMVDFIKFDFASHNKHNSFTLFDFQILGSNKEQNDKQDVLVYVTHDLYVKNCLESFKLAKLKLTYLDIESFVLNAFPNPVDRLIFKKNVNKTGLIQAASSFVLPCALAMRALEAKKVNMHL
;
A
#
# COMPACT_ATOMS: atom_id res chain seq x y z
N MET A 1 -21.72 8.18 22.38
CA MET A 1 -21.63 7.30 21.19
C MET A 1 -20.43 7.76 20.38
N GLU A 2 -19.23 7.38 20.82
CA GLU A 2 -17.96 7.85 20.25
C GLU A 2 -17.59 6.99 19.04
N ARG A 3 -17.51 7.61 17.86
CA ARG A 3 -17.00 6.98 16.65
C ARG A 3 -15.49 6.89 16.75
N TYR A 4 -14.97 5.78 17.25
CA TYR A 4 -13.56 5.43 17.02
C TYR A 4 -13.37 5.19 15.52
N GLY A 5 -12.67 6.11 14.87
CA GLY A 5 -12.33 6.04 13.46
C GLY A 5 -11.54 4.78 13.17
N GLN A 6 -12.05 3.98 12.24
CA GLN A 6 -11.37 2.82 11.67
C GLN A 6 -10.20 3.32 10.81
N GLU A 7 -9.01 3.41 11.39
CA GLU A 7 -7.75 3.55 10.63
C GLU A 7 -7.07 2.18 10.59
N ALA A 8 -7.18 1.49 9.44
CA ALA A 8 -6.27 0.39 9.11
C ALA A 8 -4.84 0.95 9.09
N LYS A 9 -3.97 0.42 9.94
CA LYS A 9 -2.62 0.95 10.17
C LYS A 9 -1.65 0.44 9.10
N VAL A 10 -1.46 1.27 8.09
CA VAL A 10 -0.42 1.16 7.05
C VAL A 10 0.92 0.65 7.62
N LEU A 11 1.52 -0.36 6.96
CA LEU A 11 2.92 -0.76 7.15
C LEU A 11 3.85 0.39 6.70
N GLN A 12 4.08 1.36 7.59
CA GLN A 12 4.88 2.55 7.30
C GLN A 12 6.38 2.27 7.54
N LEU A 13 7.15 2.19 6.46
CA LEU A 13 8.61 2.18 6.50
C LEU A 13 9.14 3.62 6.71
N ARG A 14 9.22 4.04 7.98
CA ARG A 14 9.77 5.32 8.49
C ARG A 14 9.04 6.61 8.02
N LYS A 15 8.91 7.55 8.97
CA LYS A 15 8.38 8.91 8.78
C LYS A 15 9.02 9.63 7.58
N LEU A 16 8.19 10.06 6.61
CA LEU A 16 8.58 11.01 5.57
C LEU A 16 8.18 12.44 5.93
N TRP A 17 9.15 13.21 6.40
CA TRP A 17 9.12 14.67 6.37
C TRP A 17 10.10 15.12 5.30
N SER A 18 9.75 14.96 4.04
CA SER A 18 10.63 15.36 2.96
C SER A 18 9.89 16.16 1.90
N LYS A 19 10.51 17.26 1.46
CA LYS A 19 10.21 17.93 0.19
C LYS A 19 10.31 16.97 -1.01
N THR A 20 10.90 15.79 -0.80
CA THR A 20 11.02 14.73 -1.77
C THR A 20 9.64 14.24 -2.24
N PRO A 21 9.39 14.24 -3.55
CA PRO A 21 8.13 13.73 -4.09
C PRO A 21 7.97 12.24 -3.83
N ILE A 22 6.72 11.81 -3.62
CA ILE A 22 6.35 10.40 -3.55
C ILE A 22 5.71 10.00 -4.89
N VAL A 23 6.22 8.93 -5.49
CA VAL A 23 5.69 8.30 -6.70
C VAL A 23 5.02 6.99 -6.30
N ALA A 24 3.71 6.90 -6.51
CA ALA A 24 2.99 5.65 -6.43
C ALA A 24 3.29 4.79 -7.66
N VAL A 25 3.60 3.53 -7.40
CA VAL A 25 3.89 2.52 -8.41
C VAL A 25 2.83 1.43 -8.28
N SER A 26 2.15 1.14 -9.38
CA SER A 26 1.31 -0.04 -9.50
C SER A 26 1.69 -0.78 -10.77
N PHE A 27 1.55 -2.10 -10.78
CA PHE A 27 1.79 -2.87 -11.99
C PHE A 27 0.84 -4.06 -12.06
N ASP A 28 0.42 -4.36 -13.28
CA ASP A 28 -0.28 -5.58 -13.63
C ASP A 28 0.66 -6.53 -14.36
N THR A 29 0.12 -7.53 -15.06
CA THR A 29 0.93 -8.49 -15.81
C THR A 29 1.59 -7.90 -17.06
N LYS A 30 1.08 -6.79 -17.59
CA LYS A 30 1.46 -6.20 -18.89
C LYS A 30 2.01 -4.79 -18.78
N SER A 31 1.85 -4.11 -17.65
CA SER A 31 2.10 -2.69 -17.54
C SER A 31 2.51 -2.28 -16.14
N ILE A 32 3.34 -1.24 -16.07
CA ILE A 32 3.65 -0.51 -14.84
C ILE A 32 3.18 0.93 -15.00
N PHE A 33 2.68 1.50 -13.91
CA PHE A 33 2.15 2.85 -13.84
C PHE A 33 2.88 3.60 -12.75
N PHE A 34 3.29 4.82 -13.07
CA PHE A 34 3.89 5.77 -12.14
C PHE A 34 2.94 6.95 -12.00
N VAL A 35 2.57 7.29 -10.77
CA VAL A 35 1.76 8.50 -10.49
C VAL A 35 2.41 9.29 -9.37
N GLN A 36 2.68 10.56 -9.65
CA GLN A 36 3.11 11.53 -8.66
C GLN A 36 2.03 12.58 -8.49
N LEU A 37 1.52 12.69 -7.27
CA LEU A 37 0.58 13.74 -6.91
C LEU A 37 1.27 14.82 -6.07
N ARG A 38 0.66 16.01 -6.05
CA ARG A 38 0.96 17.07 -5.11
C ARG A 38 -0.33 17.49 -4.41
N LYS A 39 -0.30 17.61 -3.09
CA LYS A 39 -1.42 18.19 -2.34
C LYS A 39 -1.47 19.70 -2.55
N VAL A 40 -2.62 20.22 -2.93
CA VAL A 40 -2.90 21.65 -3.13
C VAL A 40 -4.15 22.00 -2.32
N LYS A 41 -3.96 22.65 -1.16
CA LYS A 41 -5.01 22.87 -0.16
C LYS A 41 -5.68 21.54 0.23
N GLN A 42 -6.97 21.37 -0.04
CA GLN A 42 -7.75 20.16 0.24
C GLN A 42 -7.87 19.21 -0.97
N SER A 43 -7.21 19.53 -2.09
CA SER A 43 -7.30 18.77 -3.32
C SER A 43 -5.94 18.18 -3.71
N PHE A 44 -5.95 17.26 -4.68
CA PHE A 44 -4.74 16.65 -5.21
C PHE A 44 -4.55 17.07 -6.65
N CYS A 45 -3.31 17.36 -7.05
CA CYS A 45 -2.96 17.71 -8.41
C CYS A 45 -2.03 16.64 -8.97
N ILE A 46 -2.31 16.14 -10.17
CA ILE A 46 -1.35 15.30 -10.90
C ILE A 46 -0.13 16.17 -11.24
N ASN A 47 1.03 15.78 -10.73
CA ASN A 47 2.29 16.42 -11.07
C ASN A 47 3.04 15.65 -12.15
N TYR A 48 2.95 14.32 -12.13
CA TYR A 48 3.56 13.44 -13.11
C TYR A 48 2.75 12.15 -13.24
N TYR A 49 2.68 11.61 -14.45
CA TYR A 49 2.22 10.25 -14.67
C TYR A 49 3.01 9.62 -15.83
N ALA A 50 3.22 8.31 -15.76
CA ALA A 50 3.76 7.53 -16.86
C ALA A 50 3.24 6.10 -16.84
N HIS A 51 3.35 5.47 -17.99
CA HIS A 51 2.94 4.10 -18.25
C HIS A 51 4.03 3.45 -19.09
N GLU A 52 4.49 2.28 -18.67
CA GLU A 52 5.45 1.49 -19.43
C GLU A 52 4.93 0.06 -19.58
N VAL A 53 5.18 -0.52 -20.75
CA VAL A 53 4.79 -1.90 -21.04
C VAL A 53 5.84 -2.84 -20.49
N ILE A 54 5.40 -3.89 -19.81
CA ILE A 54 6.25 -4.95 -19.27
C ILE A 54 5.70 -6.31 -19.68
N ASN A 55 6.53 -7.15 -20.27
CA ASN A 55 6.10 -8.49 -20.66
C ASN A 55 6.12 -9.40 -19.43
N ASN A 56 4.93 -9.66 -18.88
CA ASN A 56 4.70 -10.63 -17.82
C ASN A 56 5.46 -10.32 -16.52
N ALA A 57 5.15 -9.18 -15.90
CA ALA A 57 5.79 -8.72 -14.66
C ALA A 57 5.82 -9.79 -13.55
N GLU A 58 4.80 -10.66 -13.48
CA GLU A 58 4.68 -11.69 -12.46
C GLU A 58 5.67 -12.87 -12.65
N LYS A 59 6.29 -12.98 -13.83
CA LYS A 59 7.34 -13.98 -14.11
C LYS A 59 8.75 -13.46 -13.92
N LEU A 60 8.93 -12.16 -13.71
CA LEU A 60 10.26 -11.60 -13.48
C LEU A 60 10.75 -12.00 -12.09
N ASN A 61 12.01 -12.43 -12.01
CA ASN A 61 12.68 -12.56 -10.73
C ASN A 61 13.05 -11.19 -10.15
N VAL A 62 13.56 -11.18 -8.92
CA VAL A 62 13.87 -9.97 -8.16
C VAL A 62 14.83 -9.05 -8.93
N GLU A 63 15.86 -9.61 -9.55
CA GLU A 63 16.90 -8.89 -10.29
C GLU A 63 16.38 -8.33 -11.62
N GLN A 64 15.65 -9.14 -12.39
CA GLN A 64 15.03 -8.72 -13.65
C GLN A 64 14.04 -7.58 -13.42
N PHE A 65 13.22 -7.68 -12.37
CA PHE A 65 12.30 -6.61 -12.01
C PHE A 65 13.04 -5.36 -11.53
N ALA A 66 14.14 -5.50 -10.79
CA ALA A 66 14.97 -4.37 -10.37
C ALA A 66 15.61 -3.64 -11.57
N VAL A 67 16.15 -4.37 -12.54
CA VAL A 67 16.72 -3.79 -13.77
C VAL A 67 15.65 -3.04 -14.56
N PHE A 68 14.47 -3.63 -14.70
CA PHE A 68 13.34 -2.99 -15.37
C PHE A 68 12.87 -1.72 -14.62
N LEU A 69 12.76 -1.76 -13.30
CA LEU A 69 12.44 -0.58 -12.50
C LEU A 69 13.49 0.51 -12.70
N ALA A 70 14.78 0.18 -12.61
CA ALA A 70 15.86 1.14 -12.76
C ALA A 70 15.88 1.82 -14.15
N SER A 71 15.55 1.08 -15.21
CA SER A 71 15.42 1.63 -16.56
C SER A 71 14.25 2.62 -16.65
N CYS A 72 13.07 2.25 -16.15
CA CYS A 72 11.89 3.12 -16.10
C CYS A 72 12.17 4.41 -15.31
N ILE A 73 12.79 4.30 -14.13
CA ILE A 73 13.12 5.47 -13.30
C ILE A 73 14.12 6.40 -13.98
N THR A 74 15.06 5.85 -14.75
CA THR A 74 16.01 6.65 -15.54
C THR A 74 15.32 7.35 -16.71
N LEU A 75 14.50 6.63 -17.48
CA LEU A 75 13.70 7.15 -18.58
C LEU A 75 12.81 8.32 -18.14
N HIS A 76 12.17 8.16 -16.97
CA HIS A 76 11.20 9.10 -16.43
C HIS A 76 11.80 10.17 -15.51
N LYS A 77 13.11 10.16 -15.29
CA LYS A 77 13.82 11.13 -14.43
C LYS A 77 13.28 11.16 -12.99
N LEU A 78 12.92 10.00 -12.44
CA LEU A 78 12.32 9.85 -11.10
C LEU A 78 13.33 9.46 -10.01
N LYS A 79 14.65 9.55 -10.29
CA LYS A 79 15.74 9.08 -9.40
C LYS A 79 15.74 9.67 -7.99
N HIS A 80 15.17 10.86 -7.83
CA HIS A 80 15.12 11.55 -6.54
C HIS A 80 13.77 11.38 -5.83
N ALA A 81 12.85 10.56 -6.34
CA ALA A 81 11.58 10.31 -5.69
C ALA A 81 11.71 9.24 -4.59
N HIS A 82 10.81 9.33 -3.62
CA HIS A 82 10.45 8.18 -2.80
C HIS A 82 9.30 7.43 -3.46
N PHE A 83 9.16 6.16 -3.12
CA PHE A 83 8.16 5.31 -3.76
C PHE A 83 7.12 4.80 -2.77
N ALA A 84 5.91 4.64 -3.29
CA ALA A 84 4.79 3.98 -2.67
C ALA A 84 4.37 2.76 -3.51
N TRP A 85 4.08 1.65 -2.87
CA TRP A 85 3.59 0.43 -3.52
C TRP A 85 2.48 -0.21 -2.69
N SER A 86 1.64 -1.02 -3.32
CA SER A 86 0.57 -1.77 -2.64
C SER A 86 0.65 -3.25 -2.93
N ILE A 87 0.41 -4.07 -1.91
CA ILE A 87 0.28 -5.52 -2.01
C ILE A 87 -1.05 -5.84 -2.67
N LYS A 88 -1.01 -6.73 -3.67
CA LYS A 88 -2.22 -7.18 -4.38
C LYS A 88 -3.15 -7.94 -3.46
N ASP A 89 -4.46 -7.70 -3.56
CA ASP A 89 -5.45 -8.37 -2.69
C ASP A 89 -5.39 -9.89 -2.82
N LYS A 90 -5.10 -10.41 -4.02
CA LYS A 90 -4.93 -11.86 -4.27
C LYS A 90 -3.79 -12.51 -3.47
N LEU A 91 -2.87 -11.72 -2.92
CA LEU A 91 -1.74 -12.17 -2.10
C LEU A 91 -2.02 -12.03 -0.60
N ILE A 92 -3.17 -11.46 -0.23
CA ILE A 92 -3.59 -11.24 1.15
C ILE A 92 -4.67 -12.24 1.51
N LYS A 93 -4.51 -12.90 2.66
CA LYS A 93 -5.56 -13.70 3.27
C LYS A 93 -6.10 -12.95 4.48
N ALA A 94 -7.41 -12.69 4.50
CA ALA A 94 -8.09 -12.13 5.65
C ALA A 94 -8.64 -13.25 6.53
N ILE A 95 -8.31 -13.24 7.82
CA ILE A 95 -8.63 -14.27 8.80
C ILE A 95 -9.36 -13.58 9.94
N PRO A 96 -10.68 -13.82 10.12
CA PRO A 96 -11.38 -13.33 11.29
C PRO A 96 -10.91 -14.12 12.51
N ILE A 97 -10.59 -13.41 13.59
CA ILE A 97 -10.27 -13.97 14.90
C ILE A 97 -11.09 -13.25 15.97
N THR A 98 -11.18 -13.87 17.13
CA THR A 98 -11.80 -13.27 18.31
C THR A 98 -10.73 -13.06 19.37
N ALA A 99 -10.53 -11.81 19.79
CA ALA A 99 -9.49 -11.42 20.74
C ALA A 99 -10.11 -10.85 22.03
N PRO A 100 -9.40 -10.89 23.17
CA PRO A 100 -9.80 -10.15 24.37
C PRO A 100 -10.01 -8.65 24.08
N ARG A 101 -10.98 -8.01 24.73
CA ARG A 101 -11.19 -6.55 24.63
C ARG A 101 -10.06 -5.78 25.33
N ASN A 102 -9.94 -4.51 24.96
CA ASN A 102 -9.05 -3.53 25.59
C ASN A 102 -7.55 -3.85 25.50
N LEU A 103 -7.14 -4.79 24.63
CA LEU A 103 -5.73 -4.97 24.30
C LEU A 103 -5.19 -3.70 23.63
N THR A 104 -4.02 -3.24 24.10
CA THR A 104 -3.23 -2.24 23.39
C THR A 104 -2.79 -2.78 22.03
N PRO A 105 -2.38 -1.91 21.08
CA PRO A 105 -1.89 -2.38 19.79
C PRO A 105 -0.71 -3.36 19.87
N ILE A 106 0.16 -3.23 20.88
CA ILE A 106 1.31 -4.13 21.08
C ILE A 106 0.83 -5.49 21.58
N GLU A 107 -0.04 -5.51 22.59
CA GLU A 107 -0.61 -6.75 23.12
C GLU A 107 -1.45 -7.49 22.08
N MET A 108 -2.14 -6.77 21.19
CA MET A 108 -2.86 -7.37 20.07
C MET A 108 -1.91 -8.07 19.09
N VAL A 109 -0.76 -7.46 18.78
CA VAL A 109 0.27 -8.08 17.93
C VAL A 109 0.78 -9.38 18.55
N ASP A 110 1.07 -9.36 19.86
CA ASP A 110 1.57 -10.54 20.56
C ASP A 110 0.52 -11.64 20.68
N PHE A 111 -0.75 -11.27 20.94
CA PHE A 111 -1.88 -12.18 20.91
C PHE A 111 -2.03 -12.86 19.54
N ILE A 112 -2.00 -12.09 18.44
CA ILE A 112 -2.10 -12.63 17.08
C ILE A 112 -0.93 -13.60 16.80
N LYS A 113 0.31 -13.24 17.15
CA LYS A 113 1.46 -14.14 16.98
C LYS A 113 1.27 -15.47 17.71
N PHE A 114 0.78 -15.41 18.95
CA PHE A 114 0.52 -16.59 19.75
C PHE A 114 -0.62 -17.45 19.18
N ASP A 115 -1.74 -16.83 18.81
CA ASP A 115 -2.91 -17.50 18.23
C ASP A 115 -2.56 -18.18 16.89
N PHE A 116 -1.81 -17.50 16.02
CA PHE A 116 -1.37 -18.09 14.75
C PHE A 116 -0.41 -19.26 14.95
N ALA A 117 0.53 -19.17 15.90
CA ALA A 117 1.48 -20.23 16.20
C ALA A 117 0.81 -21.51 16.73
N SER A 118 -0.30 -21.37 17.45
CA SER A 118 -1.04 -22.51 18.02
C SER A 118 -1.96 -23.20 17.01
N HIS A 119 -2.50 -22.48 16.02
CA HIS A 119 -3.48 -23.02 15.08
C HIS A 119 -2.93 -23.37 13.69
N ASN A 120 -1.79 -22.80 13.27
CA ASN A 120 -1.21 -23.06 11.94
C ASN A 120 0.05 -23.93 12.04
N LYS A 121 -0.14 -25.27 12.07
CA LYS A 121 0.97 -26.25 12.03
C LYS A 121 1.78 -26.21 10.72
N HIS A 122 1.29 -25.54 9.69
CA HIS A 122 1.97 -25.37 8.42
C HIS A 122 2.06 -23.89 8.02
N ASN A 123 3.29 -23.50 7.70
CA ASN A 123 3.71 -22.39 6.86
C ASN A 123 4.11 -21.07 7.51
N SER A 124 5.26 -20.62 7.02
CA SER A 124 6.01 -19.38 7.12
C SER A 124 5.22 -18.11 6.79
N PHE A 125 4.00 -17.95 7.28
CA PHE A 125 3.30 -16.66 7.24
C PHE A 125 4.04 -15.68 8.15
N THR A 126 4.45 -14.54 7.60
CA THR A 126 5.59 -13.79 8.16
C THR A 126 5.35 -12.29 8.23
N LEU A 127 4.30 -11.76 7.60
CA LEU A 127 3.87 -10.38 7.76
C LEU A 127 2.35 -10.34 7.90
N PHE A 128 1.90 -9.58 8.90
CA PHE A 128 0.47 -9.38 9.14
C PHE A 128 0.17 -7.96 9.61
N ASP A 129 -1.08 -7.56 9.43
CA ASP A 129 -1.70 -6.38 10.02
C ASP A 129 -3.13 -6.75 10.46
N PHE A 130 -3.81 -5.89 11.23
CA PHE A 130 -5.15 -6.21 11.73
C PHE A 130 -6.08 -4.99 11.81
N GLN A 131 -7.37 -5.27 11.73
CA GLN A 131 -8.44 -4.30 11.93
C GLN A 131 -9.39 -4.78 13.03
N ILE A 132 -9.63 -3.93 14.04
CA ILE A 132 -10.66 -4.18 15.05
C ILE A 132 -12.01 -3.83 14.43
N LEU A 133 -12.91 -4.82 14.34
CA LEU A 133 -14.25 -4.66 13.78
C LEU A 133 -15.26 -4.16 14.82
N GLY A 134 -15.02 -4.49 16.09
CA GLY A 134 -15.84 -4.04 17.22
C GLY A 134 -16.00 -5.13 18.27
N SER A 135 -16.93 -4.91 19.20
CA SER A 135 -17.30 -5.90 20.22
C SER A 135 -17.87 -7.16 19.58
N ASN A 136 -17.48 -8.34 20.10
CA ASN A 136 -18.08 -9.60 19.70
C ASN A 136 -19.52 -9.67 20.25
N LYS A 137 -20.46 -10.12 19.43
CA LYS A 137 -21.90 -10.15 19.79
C LYS A 137 -22.26 -11.28 20.75
N GLU A 138 -21.46 -12.34 20.79
CA GLU A 138 -21.70 -13.55 21.59
C GLU A 138 -20.94 -13.51 22.92
N GLN A 139 -19.79 -12.81 22.95
CA GLN A 139 -18.86 -12.78 24.08
C GLN A 139 -18.49 -11.34 24.43
N ASN A 140 -19.14 -10.81 25.48
CA ASN A 140 -19.06 -9.40 25.88
C ASN A 140 -17.64 -8.92 26.27
N ASP A 141 -16.78 -9.84 26.69
CA ASP A 141 -15.38 -9.61 27.06
C ASP A 141 -14.41 -9.72 25.86
N LYS A 142 -14.94 -10.01 24.66
CA LYS A 142 -14.15 -10.17 23.43
C LYS A 142 -14.53 -9.18 22.32
N GLN A 143 -13.64 -9.07 21.35
CA GLN A 143 -13.76 -8.25 20.16
C GLN A 143 -13.45 -9.05 18.90
N ASP A 144 -14.15 -8.71 17.83
CA ASP A 144 -13.91 -9.27 16.51
C ASP A 144 -12.78 -8.49 15.84
N VAL A 145 -11.79 -9.23 15.34
CA VAL A 145 -10.59 -8.69 14.71
C VAL A 145 -10.40 -9.39 13.37
N LEU A 146 -10.15 -8.63 12.31
CA LEU A 146 -9.79 -9.17 11.01
C LEU A 146 -8.28 -9.05 10.84
N VAL A 147 -7.58 -10.19 10.75
CA VAL A 147 -6.13 -10.25 10.54
C VAL A 147 -5.85 -10.45 9.06
N TYR A 148 -5.00 -9.62 8.49
CA TYR A 148 -4.56 -9.69 7.11
C TYR A 148 -3.15 -10.27 7.09
N VAL A 149 -2.97 -11.41 6.42
CA VAL A 149 -1.68 -12.08 6.33
C VAL A 149 -1.21 -12.19 4.88
N THR A 150 0.10 -12.05 4.69
CA THR A 150 0.80 -12.35 3.43
C THR A 150 2.04 -13.19 3.71
N HIS A 151 2.50 -13.91 2.70
CA HIS A 151 3.83 -14.52 2.73
C HIS A 151 4.90 -13.41 2.70
N ASP A 152 5.93 -13.49 3.56
CA ASP A 152 7.05 -12.53 3.54
C ASP A 152 7.74 -12.46 2.21
N LEU A 153 7.91 -13.59 1.52
CA LEU A 153 8.70 -13.69 0.32
C LEU A 153 8.22 -12.68 -0.72
N TYR A 154 6.91 -12.44 -0.84
CA TYR A 154 6.37 -11.42 -1.73
C TYR A 154 6.84 -10.02 -1.37
N VAL A 155 6.74 -9.65 -0.08
CA VAL A 155 7.13 -8.32 0.39
C VAL A 155 8.66 -8.15 0.35
N LYS A 156 9.41 -9.17 0.77
CA LYS A 156 10.89 -9.21 0.73
C LYS A 156 11.41 -9.09 -0.70
N ASN A 157 10.85 -9.85 -1.64
CA ASN A 157 11.22 -9.78 -3.05
C ASN A 157 10.98 -8.38 -3.62
N CYS A 158 9.82 -7.78 -3.32
CA CYS A 158 9.55 -6.41 -3.73
C CYS A 158 10.54 -5.42 -3.11
N LEU A 159 10.75 -5.47 -1.80
CA LEU A 159 11.70 -4.59 -1.10
C LEU A 159 13.12 -4.72 -1.67
N GLU A 160 13.56 -5.94 -1.96
CA GLU A 160 14.87 -6.19 -2.55
C GLU A 160 14.94 -5.68 -3.98
N SER A 161 13.88 -5.82 -4.80
CA SER A 161 13.86 -5.22 -6.15
C SER A 161 13.98 -3.70 -6.11
N PHE A 162 13.28 -3.01 -5.21
CA PHE A 162 13.43 -1.56 -5.03
C PHE A 162 14.84 -1.19 -4.58
N LYS A 163 15.41 -1.94 -3.63
CA LYS A 163 16.77 -1.72 -3.14
C LYS A 163 17.84 -1.92 -4.22
N LEU A 164 17.76 -3.01 -4.99
CA LEU A 164 18.66 -3.27 -6.13
C LEU A 164 18.55 -2.19 -7.21
N ALA A 165 17.35 -1.67 -7.44
CA ALA A 165 17.11 -0.53 -8.32
C ALA A 165 17.59 0.83 -7.74
N LYS A 166 18.16 0.83 -6.52
CA LYS A 166 18.59 2.02 -5.76
C LYS A 166 17.44 2.98 -5.49
N LEU A 167 16.23 2.45 -5.33
CA LEU A 167 15.01 3.20 -5.06
C LEU A 167 14.64 3.07 -3.59
N LYS A 168 14.10 4.15 -3.02
CA LYS A 168 13.65 4.17 -1.63
C LYS A 168 12.14 3.94 -1.58
N LEU A 169 11.71 2.72 -1.28
CA LEU A 169 10.32 2.43 -0.94
C LEU A 169 10.04 2.91 0.48
N THR A 170 9.02 3.75 0.64
CA THR A 170 8.72 4.46 1.89
C THR A 170 7.29 4.28 2.36
N TYR A 171 6.44 3.76 1.48
CA TYR A 171 5.03 3.56 1.76
C TYR A 171 4.60 2.22 1.16
N LEU A 172 4.00 1.39 2.00
CA LEU A 172 3.49 0.08 1.64
C LEU A 172 2.06 -0.04 2.16
N ASP A 173 1.14 -0.48 1.32
CA ASP A 173 -0.28 -0.61 1.66
C ASP A 173 -0.91 -1.85 1.04
N ILE A 174 -2.20 -2.07 1.25
CA ILE A 174 -2.99 -3.12 0.62
C ILE A 174 -3.95 -2.49 -0.41
N GLU A 175 -4.09 -3.08 -1.59
CA GLU A 175 -4.90 -2.55 -2.69
C GLU A 175 -6.33 -2.19 -2.25
N SER A 176 -7.05 -3.12 -1.63
CA SER A 176 -8.41 -2.88 -1.13
C SER A 176 -8.49 -1.71 -0.14
N PHE A 177 -7.49 -1.54 0.74
CA PHE A 177 -7.49 -0.43 1.69
C PHE A 177 -7.28 0.91 0.99
N VAL A 178 -6.38 0.95 0.03
CA VAL A 178 -6.13 2.12 -0.81
C VAL A 178 -7.41 2.54 -1.53
N LEU A 179 -8.09 1.58 -2.17
CA LEU A 179 -9.30 1.83 -2.94
C LEU A 179 -10.50 2.16 -2.05
N ASN A 180 -10.62 1.57 -0.85
CA ASN A 180 -11.71 1.91 0.08
C ASN A 180 -11.58 3.34 0.64
N ALA A 181 -10.34 3.83 0.84
CA ALA A 181 -10.12 5.21 1.26
C ALA A 181 -10.40 6.24 0.14
N PHE A 182 -10.17 5.84 -1.11
CA PHE A 182 -10.37 6.67 -2.29
C PHE A 182 -11.07 5.87 -3.39
N PRO A 183 -12.39 5.60 -3.28
CA PRO A 183 -13.10 4.77 -4.25
C PRO A 183 -13.14 5.43 -5.65
N ASN A 184 -13.20 6.77 -5.69
CA ASN A 184 -13.15 7.56 -6.92
C ASN A 184 -12.03 8.61 -6.82
N PRO A 185 -10.76 8.21 -6.96
CA PRO A 185 -9.64 9.13 -6.78
C PRO A 185 -9.63 10.19 -7.90
N VAL A 186 -10.11 9.85 -9.10
CA VAL A 186 -10.13 10.75 -10.27
C VAL A 186 -10.97 12.00 -10.02
N ASP A 187 -12.09 11.89 -9.29
CA ASP A 187 -12.97 13.02 -8.97
C ASP A 187 -12.30 14.05 -8.05
N ARG A 188 -11.27 13.64 -7.32
CA ARG A 188 -10.49 14.49 -6.40
C ARG A 188 -9.25 15.09 -7.05
N LEU A 189 -8.99 14.79 -8.33
CA LEU A 189 -7.82 15.26 -9.06
C LEU A 189 -8.09 16.58 -9.78
N ILE A 190 -7.19 17.52 -9.55
CA ILE A 190 -7.03 18.73 -10.35
C ILE A 190 -5.98 18.44 -11.42
N PHE A 191 -6.35 18.70 -12.67
CA PHE A 191 -5.46 18.55 -13.82
C PHE A 191 -4.77 19.87 -14.13
N LYS A 192 -3.43 19.86 -14.24
CA LYS A 192 -2.71 20.99 -14.86
C LYS A 192 -3.08 21.05 -16.34
N LYS A 193 -3.02 22.25 -16.93
CA LYS A 193 -3.32 22.49 -18.36
C LYS A 193 -2.57 21.58 -19.33
N ASN A 194 -1.40 21.07 -18.93
CA ASN A 194 -0.52 20.26 -19.78
C ASN A 194 -0.72 18.74 -19.57
N VAL A 195 -1.74 18.32 -18.83
CA VAL A 195 -2.07 16.89 -18.64
C VAL A 195 -3.12 16.48 -19.66
N ASN A 196 -2.85 15.43 -20.45
CA ASN A 196 -3.81 14.87 -21.39
C ASN A 196 -4.95 14.17 -20.62
N LYS A 197 -5.98 14.94 -20.28
CA LYS A 197 -7.15 14.47 -19.52
C LYS A 197 -7.87 13.33 -20.24
N THR A 198 -8.01 13.41 -21.57
CA THR A 198 -8.70 12.39 -22.37
C THR A 198 -7.96 11.06 -22.35
N GLY A 199 -6.64 11.07 -22.54
CA GLY A 199 -5.82 9.85 -22.47
C GLY A 199 -5.83 9.23 -21.07
N LEU A 200 -5.83 10.06 -20.02
CA LEU A 200 -5.92 9.55 -18.65
C LEU A 200 -7.29 8.96 -18.33
N ILE A 201 -8.39 9.58 -18.81
CA ILE A 201 -9.74 9.04 -18.64
C ILE A 201 -9.90 7.71 -19.40
N GLN A 202 -9.35 7.62 -20.60
CA GLN A 202 -9.37 6.37 -21.38
C GLN A 202 -8.57 5.24 -20.70
N ALA A 203 -7.53 5.58 -19.96
CA ALA A 203 -6.75 4.65 -19.16
C ALA A 203 -7.21 4.58 -17.67
N ALA A 204 -8.34 5.21 -17.32
CA ALA A 204 -8.69 5.50 -15.92
C ALA A 204 -8.70 4.27 -15.02
N SER A 205 -9.19 3.13 -15.53
CA SER A 205 -9.23 1.86 -14.77
C SER A 205 -7.86 1.45 -14.25
N SER A 206 -6.81 1.65 -15.04
CA SER A 206 -5.44 1.30 -14.68
C SER A 206 -4.75 2.38 -13.84
N PHE A 207 -5.29 3.61 -13.84
CA PHE A 207 -4.78 4.73 -13.04
C PHE A 207 -5.48 4.90 -11.69
N VAL A 208 -6.62 4.26 -11.44
CA VAL A 208 -7.36 4.38 -10.17
C VAL A 208 -6.48 4.01 -8.99
N LEU A 209 -5.89 2.80 -8.99
CA LEU A 209 -5.05 2.33 -7.90
C LEU A 209 -3.82 3.23 -7.64
N PRO A 210 -2.95 3.55 -8.61
CA PRO A 210 -1.78 4.38 -8.34
C PRO A 210 -2.16 5.82 -7.95
N CYS A 211 -3.28 6.36 -8.44
CA CYS A 211 -3.79 7.65 -7.97
C CYS A 211 -4.23 7.57 -6.49
N ALA A 212 -5.05 6.60 -6.15
CA ALA A 212 -5.51 6.39 -4.76
C ALA A 212 -4.32 6.15 -3.82
N LEU A 213 -3.33 5.37 -4.26
CA LEU A 213 -2.12 5.08 -3.49
C LEU A 213 -1.29 6.35 -3.26
N ALA A 214 -1.12 7.19 -4.29
CA ALA A 214 -0.43 8.47 -4.15
C ALA A 214 -1.18 9.43 -3.21
N MET A 215 -2.52 9.46 -3.26
CA MET A 215 -3.32 10.25 -2.31
C MET A 215 -3.10 9.77 -0.89
N ARG A 216 -3.27 8.47 -0.65
CA ARG A 216 -3.12 7.86 0.67
C ARG A 216 -1.72 8.06 1.24
N ALA A 217 -0.67 7.91 0.41
CA ALA A 217 0.71 8.20 0.80
C ALA A 217 0.95 9.67 1.19
N LEU A 218 0.28 10.62 0.52
CA LEU A 218 0.34 12.05 0.88
C LEU A 218 -0.51 12.40 2.11
N GLU A 219 -1.56 11.63 2.39
CA GLU A 219 -2.44 11.82 3.55
C GLU A 219 -2.00 11.09 4.79
N ALA A 220 -1.11 10.10 4.64
CA ALA A 220 -0.47 9.39 5.73
C ALA A 220 0.30 10.37 6.64
N LYS A 221 -0.43 10.95 7.59
CA LYS A 221 0.10 11.80 8.65
C LYS A 221 1.05 10.99 9.54
N LYS A 222 1.92 11.71 10.26
CA LYS A 222 2.87 11.24 11.29
C LYS A 222 2.26 10.18 12.24
N VAL A 223 2.18 8.91 11.85
CA VAL A 223 1.94 7.84 12.80
C VAL A 223 3.31 7.27 13.15
N ASN A 224 3.77 7.58 14.37
CA ASN A 224 4.94 6.90 14.93
C ASN A 224 4.55 5.44 15.15
N MET A 225 5.19 4.51 14.45
CA MET A 225 5.22 3.12 14.88
C MET A 225 6.61 2.54 14.71
N HIS A 226 6.98 1.76 15.72
CA HIS A 226 8.22 1.00 15.82
C HIS A 226 8.10 -0.25 14.96
N LEU A 227 9.12 -0.46 14.11
CA LEU A 227 9.47 -1.78 13.57
C LEU A 227 10.27 -2.53 14.63
#